data_AF-A0AAV2BQT0-F1
#
_entry.id   AF-A0AAV2BQT0-F1
#
_cell.length_a   1.000
_cell.length_b   1.000
_cell.length_c   1.000
_cell.angle_alpha   90.00
_cell.angle_beta   90.00
_cell.angle_gamma   90.00
#
_symmetry.space_group_name_H-M   'P 1'
#
loop_
_entity.id
_entity.type
_entity.pdbx_description
1 polymer ?
#
loop_
_entity_poly.entity_id
_entity_poly.type
_entity_poly.pdbx_seq_one_letter_code
_entity_poly.pdbx_strand_id
1 'polypeptide(L)'
;MQRSRWPRGRVLGGSSVLNYMLYVRGNRKDYDNWERLGAKGWSWKDVLPYFLKSEDNRDPPLVESGYHATGGYLTVSTPPYATPLAKNYIEAGLAIGYPNIDINGERQGGWMIPQGTIRRGARCSTSKAFLVPTRGRKNLDIVVFAQATKILFDAHKRAKAVQFDRMKNTYIVNARKEIILSAGAINTPQLLMLSGVGPRHHLQELGIPVVADLPVGYNLQDHIYPGGIHILINSPVSILQPRIINLKDINNFILFGRGPFTTLGGVETLGFIHTKFANVSEDWPDVEIHFVSGSPVSDGGQTFQRVMGVSQEL
;
A
#
# COMPACT_ATOMS: atom_id res chain seq x y z
N MET A 1 -0.09 28.93 -6.52
CA MET A 1 -0.71 27.63 -6.19
C MET A 1 0.35 26.70 -5.64
N GLN A 2 0.20 26.25 -4.40
CA GLN A 2 1.06 25.20 -3.84
C GLN A 2 0.65 23.85 -4.47
N ARG A 3 1.64 22.99 -4.79
CA ARG A 3 1.42 21.68 -5.42
C ARG A 3 1.89 20.58 -4.48
N SER A 4 1.11 19.52 -4.32
CA SER A 4 1.51 18.34 -3.56
C SER A 4 2.13 17.27 -4.48
N ARG A 5 3.11 16.52 -3.98
CA ARG A 5 3.75 15.41 -4.70
C ARG A 5 2.97 14.12 -4.44
N TRP A 6 2.59 13.42 -5.51
CA TRP A 6 1.84 12.15 -5.45
C TRP A 6 2.69 11.01 -6.02
N PRO A 7 3.62 10.44 -5.23
CA PRO A 7 4.55 9.42 -5.71
C PRO A 7 3.83 8.12 -6.06
N ARG A 8 4.25 7.47 -7.16
CA ARG A 8 3.69 6.20 -7.64
C ARG A 8 4.80 5.30 -8.19
N GLY A 9 4.67 3.98 -8.00
CA GLY A 9 5.62 3.03 -8.52
C GLY A 9 5.49 2.83 -10.03
N ARG A 10 6.54 3.16 -10.79
CA ARG A 10 6.68 2.84 -12.22
C ARG A 10 7.71 1.72 -12.42
N VAL A 11 7.35 0.53 -11.97
CA VAL A 11 8.19 -0.67 -11.97
C VAL A 11 7.30 -1.92 -11.92
N LEU A 12 7.79 -3.09 -12.34
CA LEU A 12 7.04 -4.34 -12.22
C LEU A 12 6.74 -4.65 -10.74
N GLY A 13 5.46 -4.71 -10.39
CA GLY A 13 4.96 -4.76 -9.00
C GLY A 13 4.34 -3.43 -8.51
N GLY A 14 4.47 -2.36 -9.30
CA GLY A 14 3.85 -1.06 -9.02
C GLY A 14 4.34 -0.44 -7.71
N SER A 15 3.43 0.26 -7.03
CA SER A 15 3.74 0.94 -5.76
C SER A 15 4.14 0.00 -4.61
N SER A 16 3.87 -1.31 -4.70
CA SER A 16 4.32 -2.29 -3.68
C SER A 16 5.86 -2.40 -3.59
N VAL A 17 6.57 -1.96 -4.63
CA VAL A 17 8.04 -1.92 -4.66
C VAL A 17 8.61 -0.74 -3.86
N LEU A 18 7.79 0.30 -3.62
CA LEU A 18 8.21 1.56 -2.98
C LEU A 18 7.54 1.82 -1.61
N ASN A 19 6.43 1.14 -1.30
CA ASN A 19 5.64 1.38 -0.09
C ASN A 19 6.41 1.12 1.23
N TYR A 20 5.83 1.45 2.37
CA TYR A 20 6.41 1.16 3.69
C TYR A 20 6.29 -0.31 4.12
N MET A 21 5.79 -1.18 3.24
CA MET A 21 5.60 -2.62 3.47
C MET A 21 4.59 -2.99 4.57
N LEU A 22 3.95 -2.02 5.23
CA LEU A 22 2.91 -2.27 6.22
C LEU A 22 1.81 -3.17 5.65
N TYR A 23 1.45 -4.21 6.40
CA TYR A 23 0.34 -5.10 6.08
C TYR A 23 -0.84 -4.77 6.99
N VAL A 24 -1.79 -4.02 6.43
CA VAL A 24 -3.00 -3.56 7.12
C VAL A 24 -4.19 -3.84 6.21
N ARG A 25 -5.22 -4.46 6.76
CA ARG A 25 -6.54 -4.67 6.14
C ARG A 25 -7.47 -3.53 6.56
N GLY A 26 -8.46 -3.24 5.74
CA GLY A 26 -9.54 -2.32 6.13
C GLY A 26 -10.34 -2.88 7.30
N ASN A 27 -11.11 -2.02 7.96
CA ASN A 27 -12.08 -2.47 8.94
C ASN A 27 -13.16 -3.32 8.25
N ARG A 28 -13.72 -4.31 8.95
CA ARG A 28 -14.87 -5.09 8.44
C ARG A 28 -16.01 -4.19 7.93
N LYS A 29 -16.26 -3.07 8.62
CA LYS A 29 -17.30 -2.11 8.25
C LYS A 29 -17.03 -1.37 6.95
N ASP A 30 -15.78 -1.24 6.52
CA ASP A 30 -15.45 -0.63 5.24
C ASP A 30 -16.03 -1.47 4.10
N TYR A 31 -15.86 -2.79 4.18
CA TYR A 31 -16.35 -3.76 3.20
C TYR A 31 -17.86 -3.95 3.26
N ASP A 32 -18.42 -4.08 4.47
CA ASP A 32 -19.88 -4.15 4.65
C ASP A 32 -20.57 -2.89 4.12
N ASN A 33 -19.93 -1.73 4.30
CA ASN A 33 -20.41 -0.47 3.74
C ASN A 33 -20.31 -0.46 2.20
N TRP A 34 -19.29 -1.05 1.58
CA TRP A 34 -19.23 -1.20 0.12
C TRP A 34 -20.41 -2.01 -0.40
N GLU A 35 -20.74 -3.14 0.23
CA GLU A 35 -21.93 -3.92 -0.15
C GLU A 35 -23.22 -3.11 0.02
N ARG A 36 -23.37 -2.39 1.14
CA ARG A 36 -24.50 -1.48 1.39
C ARG A 36 -24.64 -0.40 0.31
N LEU A 37 -23.52 0.09 -0.22
CA LEU A 37 -23.48 1.05 -1.33
C LEU A 37 -23.67 0.41 -2.71
N GLY A 38 -23.91 -0.90 -2.78
CA GLY A 38 -24.29 -1.61 -4.00
C GLY A 38 -23.22 -2.55 -4.57
N ALA A 39 -22.03 -2.64 -3.96
CA ALA A 39 -20.99 -3.60 -4.36
C ALA A 39 -21.33 -5.02 -3.84
N LYS A 40 -22.35 -5.64 -4.41
CA LYS A 40 -22.83 -6.98 -4.00
C LYS A 40 -21.69 -8.00 -3.99
N GLY A 41 -21.57 -8.77 -2.91
CA GLY A 41 -20.51 -9.78 -2.76
C GLY A 41 -19.15 -9.21 -2.34
N TRP A 42 -19.11 -7.96 -1.86
CA TRP A 42 -17.90 -7.31 -1.33
C TRP A 42 -18.00 -7.01 0.18
N SER A 43 -18.93 -7.66 0.89
CA SER A 43 -18.98 -7.55 2.35
C SER A 43 -17.76 -8.21 3.01
N TRP A 44 -17.53 -7.96 4.30
CA TRP A 44 -16.39 -8.52 5.02
C TRP A 44 -16.31 -10.04 4.91
N LYS A 45 -17.46 -10.72 5.08
CA LYS A 45 -17.55 -12.19 4.97
C LYS A 45 -17.14 -12.71 3.59
N ASP A 46 -17.34 -11.92 2.53
CA ASP A 46 -17.06 -12.33 1.16
C ASP A 46 -15.59 -12.09 0.80
N VAL A 47 -14.98 -11.03 1.34
CA VAL A 47 -13.58 -10.68 1.04
C VAL A 47 -12.57 -11.37 1.95
N LEU A 48 -12.92 -11.70 3.21
CA LEU A 48 -12.00 -12.34 4.16
C LEU A 48 -11.35 -13.63 3.61
N PRO A 49 -12.09 -14.55 2.94
CA PRO A 49 -11.48 -15.73 2.33
C PRO A 49 -10.38 -15.41 1.31
N TYR A 50 -10.46 -14.27 0.61
CA TYR A 50 -9.43 -13.84 -0.34
C TYR A 50 -8.21 -13.24 0.33
N PHE A 51 -8.39 -12.52 1.45
CA PHE A 51 -7.27 -12.09 2.29
C PHE A 51 -6.49 -13.30 2.80
N LEU A 52 -7.19 -14.29 3.36
CA LEU A 52 -6.59 -15.54 3.84
C LEU A 52 -5.90 -16.31 2.71
N LYS A 53 -6.56 -16.47 1.56
CA LYS A 53 -5.98 -17.18 0.40
C LYS A 53 -4.66 -16.57 -0.08
N SER A 54 -4.53 -15.25 -0.01
CA SER A 54 -3.32 -14.55 -0.46
C SER A 54 -2.17 -14.66 0.53
N GLU A 55 -2.49 -14.83 1.82
CA GLU A 55 -1.56 -14.62 2.93
C GLU A 55 -0.69 -15.85 3.21
N ASP A 56 0.57 -15.58 3.48
CA ASP A 56 1.55 -16.54 3.95
C ASP A 56 2.18 -16.00 5.24
N ASN A 57 1.37 -15.95 6.30
CA ASN A 57 1.76 -15.36 7.59
C ASN A 57 2.82 -16.24 8.28
N ARG A 58 3.84 -15.64 8.88
CA ARG A 58 4.96 -16.33 9.54
C ARG A 58 4.94 -16.24 11.06
N ASP A 59 3.88 -15.66 11.64
CA ASP A 59 3.75 -15.49 13.09
C ASP A 59 2.71 -16.50 13.63
N PRO A 60 3.12 -17.63 14.23
CA PRO A 60 2.19 -18.71 14.62
C PRO A 60 1.04 -18.29 15.54
N PRO A 61 1.26 -17.45 16.59
CA PRO A 61 0.15 -17.02 17.46
C PRO A 61 -0.95 -16.25 16.73
N LEU A 62 -0.60 -15.52 15.65
CA LEU A 62 -1.57 -14.80 14.82
C LEU A 62 -2.31 -15.74 13.87
N VAL A 63 -1.64 -16.76 13.35
CA VAL A 63 -2.29 -17.80 12.53
C VAL A 63 -3.33 -18.58 13.33
N GLU A 64 -3.02 -18.89 14.59
CA GLU A 64 -3.92 -19.62 15.50
C GLU A 64 -5.18 -18.83 15.88
N SER A 65 -5.20 -17.50 15.67
CA SER A 65 -6.37 -16.66 15.98
C SER A 65 -7.55 -16.85 15.03
N GLY A 66 -7.34 -17.49 13.88
CA GLY A 66 -8.36 -17.68 12.83
C GLY A 66 -8.55 -16.50 11.88
N TYR A 67 -7.85 -15.38 12.10
CA TYR A 67 -7.88 -14.21 11.21
C TYR A 67 -6.73 -14.19 10.19
N HIS A 68 -5.80 -15.14 10.28
CA HIS A 68 -4.64 -15.22 9.39
C HIS A 68 -4.48 -16.61 8.79
N ALA A 69 -3.79 -16.68 7.66
CA ALA A 69 -3.51 -17.93 6.96
C ALA A 69 -2.05 -18.09 6.54
N THR A 70 -1.71 -19.34 6.23
CA THR A 70 -0.41 -19.73 5.69
C THR A 70 -0.58 -20.39 4.33
N GLY A 71 0.48 -20.41 3.51
CA GLY A 71 0.50 -21.13 2.23
C GLY A 71 0.11 -20.28 1.02
N GLY A 72 -0.30 -19.03 1.22
CA GLY A 72 -0.46 -18.05 0.15
C GLY A 72 0.87 -17.65 -0.50
N TYR A 73 0.80 -16.72 -1.45
CA TYR A 73 2.00 -16.25 -2.18
C TYR A 73 2.65 -15.04 -1.51
N LEU A 74 1.88 -14.24 -0.77
CA LEU A 74 2.33 -13.01 -0.14
C LEU A 74 2.80 -13.29 1.29
N THR A 75 4.12 -13.30 1.50
CA THR A 75 4.69 -13.49 2.83
C THR A 75 4.45 -12.27 3.69
N VAL A 76 3.89 -12.51 4.88
CA VAL A 76 3.60 -11.50 5.90
C VAL A 76 4.28 -11.94 7.19
N SER A 77 4.99 -11.03 7.85
CA SER A 77 5.55 -11.31 9.17
C SER A 77 5.80 -10.04 9.96
N THR A 78 5.85 -10.18 11.28
CA THR A 78 6.39 -9.15 12.17
C THR A 78 7.88 -8.95 11.88
N PRO A 79 8.38 -7.69 11.83
CA PRO A 79 9.81 -7.43 11.71
C PRO A 79 10.59 -8.04 12.88
N PRO A 80 11.75 -8.67 12.64
CA PRO A 80 12.59 -9.24 13.70
C PRO A 80 13.33 -8.19 14.53
N TYR A 81 13.21 -6.91 14.18
CA TYR A 81 13.85 -5.79 14.87
C TYR A 81 12.80 -4.75 15.21
N ALA A 82 12.84 -4.30 16.47
CA ALA A 82 12.18 -3.10 16.93
C ALA A 82 13.06 -2.42 17.99
N THR A 83 13.03 -1.10 18.05
CA THR A 83 13.69 -0.33 19.09
C THR A 83 12.92 -0.43 20.42
N PRO A 84 13.56 -0.10 21.56
CA PRO A 84 12.84 0.02 22.84
C PRO A 84 11.67 1.01 22.78
N LEU A 85 11.73 2.02 21.89
CA LEU A 85 10.66 3.01 21.76
C LEU A 85 9.35 2.40 21.28
N ALA A 86 9.40 1.36 20.43
CA ALA A 86 8.19 0.69 19.97
C ALA A 86 7.38 0.10 21.13
N LYS A 87 8.06 -0.53 22.10
CA LYS A 87 7.43 -1.09 23.30
C LYS A 87 6.83 0.02 24.17
N ASN A 88 7.61 1.08 24.42
CA ASN A 88 7.14 2.22 25.21
C ASN A 88 5.91 2.89 24.58
N TYR A 89 5.83 2.94 23.24
CA TYR A 89 4.68 3.53 22.56
C TYR A 89 3.42 2.68 22.68
N ILE A 90 3.55 1.34 22.66
CA ILE A 90 2.44 0.43 22.95
C ILE A 90 1.98 0.59 24.40
N GLU A 91 2.91 0.70 25.36
CA GLU A 91 2.58 0.94 26.77
C GLU A 91 1.87 2.29 26.97
N ALA A 92 2.29 3.34 26.26
CA ALA A 92 1.61 4.63 26.26
C ALA A 92 0.18 4.51 25.69
N GLY A 93 -0.01 3.72 24.64
CA GLY A 93 -1.32 3.37 24.10
C GLY A 93 -2.24 2.72 25.13
N LEU A 94 -1.70 1.76 25.90
CA LEU A 94 -2.42 1.10 26.98
C LEU A 94 -2.81 2.09 28.09
N ALA A 95 -1.92 3.02 28.44
CA ALA A 95 -2.18 4.04 29.47
C ALA A 95 -3.33 4.99 29.10
N ILE A 96 -3.63 5.16 27.81
CA ILE A 96 -4.77 5.95 27.32
C ILE A 96 -5.99 5.08 26.95
N GLY A 97 -6.00 3.81 27.35
CA GLY A 97 -7.16 2.92 27.22
C GLY A 97 -7.23 2.11 25.93
N TYR A 98 -6.17 2.09 25.11
CA TYR A 98 -6.12 1.29 23.88
C TYR A 98 -5.23 0.05 24.06
N PRO A 99 -5.77 -1.17 23.90
CA PRO A 99 -5.02 -2.39 24.15
C PRO A 99 -3.97 -2.67 23.07
N ASN A 100 -3.00 -3.52 23.39
CA ASN A 100 -2.11 -4.14 22.40
C ASN A 100 -2.84 -5.32 21.75
N ILE A 101 -3.23 -5.21 20.48
CA ILE A 101 -4.04 -6.19 19.76
C ILE A 101 -3.57 -6.37 18.32
N ASP A 102 -3.94 -7.47 17.69
CA ASP A 102 -3.82 -7.61 16.25
C ASP A 102 -4.85 -6.74 15.52
N ILE A 103 -4.40 -5.66 14.88
CA ILE A 103 -5.26 -4.71 14.15
C ILE A 103 -5.91 -5.32 12.90
N ASN A 104 -5.45 -6.48 12.44
CA ASN A 104 -6.03 -7.23 11.33
C ASN A 104 -6.94 -8.39 11.81
N GLY A 105 -7.10 -8.52 13.12
CA GLY A 105 -7.80 -9.60 13.78
C GLY A 105 -9.28 -9.30 14.02
N GLU A 106 -9.78 -9.72 15.17
CA GLU A 106 -11.17 -9.47 15.55
C GLU A 106 -11.43 -7.96 15.67
N ARG A 107 -10.64 -7.24 16.45
CA ARG A 107 -10.85 -5.80 16.68
C ARG A 107 -9.77 -4.98 16.01
N GLN A 108 -10.10 -3.75 15.62
CA GLN A 108 -9.11 -2.85 15.03
C GLN A 108 -8.61 -1.79 16.02
N GLY A 109 -9.48 -1.30 16.91
CA GLY A 109 -9.14 -0.25 17.88
C GLY A 109 -8.09 -0.70 18.89
N GLY A 110 -6.85 -0.22 18.73
CA GLY A 110 -5.72 -0.60 19.57
C GLY A 110 -4.37 -0.32 18.93
N TRP A 111 -3.32 -0.88 19.52
CA TRP A 111 -1.92 -0.70 19.11
C TRP A 111 -1.26 -2.03 18.78
N MET A 112 -0.27 -2.01 17.88
CA MET A 112 0.64 -3.14 17.68
C MET A 112 1.97 -2.73 17.07
N ILE A 113 2.97 -3.61 17.19
CA ILE A 113 4.06 -3.64 16.22
C ILE A 113 3.46 -4.22 14.92
N PRO A 114 3.44 -3.48 13.80
CA PRO A 114 2.77 -3.92 12.60
C PRO A 114 3.47 -5.11 11.95
N GLN A 115 2.69 -5.98 11.33
CA GLN A 115 3.22 -6.91 10.36
C GLN A 115 3.54 -6.20 9.04
N GLY A 116 4.49 -6.76 8.29
CA GLY A 116 4.84 -6.26 6.97
C GLY A 116 4.81 -7.34 5.91
N THR A 117 4.64 -6.93 4.65
CA THR A 117 4.87 -7.76 3.47
C THR A 117 6.37 -7.96 3.27
N ILE A 118 6.98 -8.79 4.12
CA ILE A 118 8.41 -9.06 4.16
C ILE A 118 8.68 -10.57 4.09
N ARG A 119 9.80 -10.94 3.47
CA ARG A 119 10.29 -12.32 3.37
C ARG A 119 11.77 -12.33 3.73
N ARG A 120 12.11 -12.98 4.86
CA ARG A 120 13.46 -12.94 5.47
C ARG A 120 13.93 -11.50 5.72
N GLY A 121 13.07 -10.67 6.32
CA GLY A 121 13.38 -9.27 6.65
C GLY A 121 13.42 -8.30 5.47
N ALA A 122 13.35 -8.79 4.22
CA ALA A 122 13.38 -7.96 3.02
C ALA A 122 11.99 -7.83 2.37
N ARG A 123 11.75 -6.73 1.65
CA ARG A 123 10.50 -6.47 0.90
C ARG A 123 10.01 -7.68 0.10
N CYS A 124 8.73 -7.99 0.25
CA CYS A 124 7.96 -8.90 -0.58
C CYS A 124 6.93 -8.11 -1.39
N SER A 125 7.34 -7.58 -2.55
CA SER A 125 6.44 -6.87 -3.47
C SER A 125 5.44 -7.84 -4.13
N THR A 126 4.38 -7.31 -4.74
CA THR A 126 3.44 -8.13 -5.53
C THR A 126 4.13 -8.83 -6.70
N SER A 127 5.12 -8.21 -7.32
CA SER A 127 5.94 -8.89 -8.34
C SER A 127 6.72 -10.07 -7.77
N LYS A 128 7.32 -9.93 -6.58
CA LYS A 128 8.08 -11.00 -5.92
C LYS A 128 7.18 -12.14 -5.42
N ALA A 129 6.00 -11.80 -4.91
CA ALA A 129 5.03 -12.75 -4.41
C ALA A 129 4.35 -13.52 -5.55
N PHE A 130 3.84 -12.83 -6.58
CA PHE A 130 2.92 -13.42 -7.56
C PHE A 130 3.52 -13.63 -8.94
N LEU A 131 4.40 -12.75 -9.43
CA LEU A 131 4.91 -12.82 -10.81
C LEU A 131 6.20 -13.62 -10.94
N VAL A 132 7.14 -13.43 -10.02
CA VAL A 132 8.44 -14.12 -10.04
C VAL A 132 8.26 -15.65 -10.00
N PRO A 133 7.40 -16.23 -9.14
CA PRO A 133 7.18 -17.69 -9.14
C PRO A 133 6.54 -18.22 -10.42
N THR A 134 5.83 -17.38 -11.19
CA THR A 134 5.08 -17.80 -12.38
C THR A 134 5.77 -17.44 -13.69
N ARG A 135 6.96 -16.81 -13.66
CA ARG A 135 7.65 -16.26 -14.84
C ARG A 135 7.97 -17.27 -15.95
N GLY A 136 8.05 -18.57 -15.63
CA GLY A 136 8.37 -19.62 -16.60
C GLY A 136 7.15 -20.24 -17.28
N ARG A 137 5.93 -19.81 -16.94
CA ARG A 137 4.70 -20.37 -17.51
C ARG A 137 4.53 -19.92 -18.95
N LYS A 138 4.41 -20.87 -19.88
CA LYS A 138 4.25 -20.61 -21.33
C LYS A 138 2.96 -19.87 -21.72
N ASN A 139 2.00 -19.78 -20.80
CA ASN A 139 0.72 -19.09 -21.00
C ASN A 139 0.68 -17.69 -20.34
N LEU A 140 1.83 -17.14 -19.94
CA LEU A 140 1.95 -15.81 -19.35
C LEU A 140 3.08 -15.03 -20.03
N ASP A 141 2.71 -13.99 -20.77
CA ASP A 141 3.65 -13.03 -21.33
C ASP A 141 3.68 -11.76 -20.48
N ILE A 142 4.87 -11.32 -20.07
CA ILE A 142 5.08 -10.07 -19.33
C ILE A 142 5.86 -9.11 -20.21
N VAL A 143 5.20 -8.05 -20.66
CA VAL A 143 5.82 -7.02 -21.51
C VAL A 143 6.14 -5.79 -20.67
N VAL A 144 7.43 -5.50 -20.49
CA VAL A 144 7.91 -4.31 -19.77
C VAL A 144 8.24 -3.17 -20.73
N PHE A 145 8.35 -1.96 -20.18
CA PHE A 145 8.50 -0.70 -20.95
C PHE A 145 7.40 -0.48 -21.98
N ALA A 146 6.19 -0.98 -21.68
CA ALA A 146 5.00 -0.90 -22.51
C ALA A 146 3.94 -0.06 -21.80
N GLN A 147 3.77 1.19 -22.21
CA GLN A 147 2.78 2.10 -21.63
C GLN A 147 1.48 1.97 -22.42
N ALA A 148 0.42 1.44 -21.79
CA ALA A 148 -0.91 1.46 -22.39
C ALA A 148 -1.36 2.91 -22.60
N THR A 149 -1.84 3.20 -23.81
CA THR A 149 -2.25 4.55 -24.23
C THR A 149 -3.73 4.61 -24.61
N LYS A 150 -4.32 3.50 -25.05
CA LYS A 150 -5.74 3.45 -25.42
C LYS A 150 -6.32 2.04 -25.38
N ILE A 151 -7.59 1.91 -25.00
CA ILE A 151 -8.42 0.73 -25.24
C ILE A 151 -9.21 0.95 -26.52
N LEU A 152 -9.19 -0.04 -27.41
CA LEU A 152 -9.95 -0.02 -28.65
C LEU A 152 -11.24 -0.82 -28.48
N PHE A 153 -12.34 -0.23 -28.92
CA PHE A 153 -13.67 -0.84 -28.87
C PHE A 153 -14.14 -1.22 -30.29
N ASP A 154 -15.01 -2.22 -30.40
CA ASP A 154 -15.73 -2.51 -31.64
C ASP A 154 -17.00 -1.65 -31.78
N ALA A 155 -17.76 -1.87 -32.86
CA ALA A 155 -18.99 -1.15 -33.15
C ALA A 155 -20.08 -1.34 -32.07
N HIS A 156 -20.00 -2.42 -31.28
CA HIS A 156 -20.93 -2.72 -30.19
C HIS A 156 -20.39 -2.27 -28.82
N LYS A 157 -19.34 -1.44 -28.81
CA LYS A 157 -18.68 -0.93 -27.59
C LYS A 157 -18.06 -2.03 -26.73
N ARG A 158 -17.71 -3.19 -27.31
CA ARG A 158 -16.95 -4.23 -26.62
C ARG A 158 -15.46 -3.93 -26.75
N ALA A 159 -14.74 -3.98 -25.62
CA ALA A 159 -13.29 -3.79 -25.61
C ALA A 159 -12.62 -4.96 -26.36
N LYS A 160 -11.88 -4.66 -27.44
CA LYS A 160 -11.30 -5.68 -28.34
C LYS A 160 -9.78 -5.71 -28.34
N ALA A 161 -9.13 -4.60 -28.03
CA ALA A 161 -7.68 -4.51 -28.06
C ALA A 161 -7.13 -3.41 -27.15
N VAL A 162 -5.86 -3.52 -26.81
CA VAL A 162 -5.10 -2.46 -26.12
C VAL A 162 -4.03 -1.95 -27.06
N GLN A 163 -3.97 -0.63 -27.21
CA GLN A 163 -2.85 0.08 -27.82
C GLN A 163 -1.86 0.48 -26.73
N PHE A 164 -0.56 0.24 -26.97
CA PHE A 164 0.51 0.65 -26.06
C PHE A 164 1.76 1.08 -26.83
N ASP A 165 2.53 1.96 -26.21
CA ASP A 165 3.82 2.39 -26.73
C ASP A 165 4.96 1.66 -26.03
N ARG A 166 5.92 1.17 -26.81
CA ARG A 166 7.12 0.49 -26.33
C ARG A 166 8.30 0.86 -27.19
N MET A 167 9.37 1.38 -26.57
CA MET A 167 10.61 1.76 -27.25
C MET A 167 10.37 2.62 -28.52
N LYS A 168 9.53 3.67 -28.39
CA LYS A 168 9.11 4.61 -29.45
C LYS A 168 8.18 4.06 -30.55
N ASN A 169 7.81 2.79 -30.49
CA ASN A 169 6.86 2.19 -31.43
C ASN A 169 5.50 1.99 -30.75
N THR A 170 4.42 2.15 -31.52
CA THR A 170 3.05 1.86 -31.08
C THR A 170 2.67 0.46 -31.52
N TYR A 171 2.12 -0.32 -30.60
CA TYR A 171 1.67 -1.70 -30.81
C TYR A 171 0.20 -1.84 -30.44
N ILE A 172 -0.48 -2.79 -31.06
CA ILE A 172 -1.86 -3.17 -30.76
C ILE A 172 -1.89 -4.67 -30.46
N VAL A 173 -2.48 -5.05 -29.32
CA VAL A 173 -2.72 -6.44 -28.95
C VAL A 173 -4.21 -6.68 -28.76
N ASN A 174 -4.75 -7.64 -29.51
CA ASN A 174 -6.15 -8.02 -29.44
C ASN A 174 -6.42 -8.97 -28.26
N ALA A 175 -7.54 -8.77 -27.58
CA ALA A 175 -8.02 -9.63 -26.50
C ALA A 175 -9.22 -10.47 -26.98
N ARG A 176 -9.12 -11.80 -26.84
CA ARG A 176 -10.22 -12.71 -27.21
C ARG A 176 -11.36 -12.71 -26.19
N LYS A 177 -11.03 -12.56 -24.91
CA LYS A 177 -12.00 -12.58 -23.80
C LYS A 177 -12.20 -11.18 -23.23
N GLU A 178 -11.20 -10.71 -22.48
CA GLU A 178 -11.35 -9.56 -21.60
C GLU A 178 -10.08 -8.71 -21.56
N ILE A 179 -10.25 -7.44 -21.18
CA ILE A 179 -9.18 -6.49 -20.86
C ILE A 179 -9.42 -6.02 -19.43
N ILE A 180 -8.46 -6.29 -18.53
CA ILE A 180 -8.54 -5.91 -17.12
C ILE A 180 -7.57 -4.77 -16.86
N LEU A 181 -8.08 -3.64 -16.34
CA LEU A 181 -7.28 -2.46 -16.04
C LEU A 181 -6.75 -2.51 -14.61
N SER A 182 -5.43 -2.52 -14.49
CA SER A 182 -4.72 -2.51 -13.19
C SER A 182 -3.68 -1.39 -13.12
N ALA A 183 -3.98 -0.23 -13.71
CA ALA A 183 -3.06 0.92 -13.77
C ALA A 183 -3.08 1.80 -12.50
N GLY A 184 -3.89 1.45 -11.49
CA GLY A 184 -4.03 2.16 -10.23
C GLY A 184 -5.00 3.36 -10.29
N ALA A 185 -5.32 3.92 -9.13
CA ALA A 185 -6.38 4.92 -8.96
C ALA A 185 -6.21 6.22 -9.78
N ILE A 186 -4.99 6.51 -10.24
CA ILE A 186 -4.71 7.70 -11.07
C ILE A 186 -4.67 7.38 -12.56
N ASN A 187 -3.94 6.33 -12.99
CA ASN A 187 -3.79 6.05 -14.41
C ASN A 187 -4.96 5.25 -15.01
N THR A 188 -5.68 4.45 -14.21
CA THR A 188 -6.88 3.75 -14.72
C THR A 188 -7.96 4.73 -15.21
N PRO A 189 -8.42 5.73 -14.42
CA PRO A 189 -9.40 6.69 -14.93
C PRO A 189 -8.86 7.52 -16.10
N GLN A 190 -7.56 7.89 -16.08
CA GLN A 190 -6.92 8.55 -17.20
C GLN A 190 -7.01 7.72 -18.49
N LEU A 191 -6.62 6.45 -18.44
CA LEU A 191 -6.65 5.55 -19.60
C LEU A 191 -8.07 5.31 -20.11
N LEU A 192 -9.05 5.15 -19.21
CA LEU A 192 -10.46 5.05 -19.57
C LEU A 192 -10.93 6.31 -20.33
N MET A 193 -10.63 7.50 -19.81
CA MET A 193 -11.02 8.76 -20.45
C MET A 193 -10.34 8.93 -21.81
N LEU A 194 -9.04 8.65 -21.93
CA LEU A 194 -8.32 8.62 -23.23
C LEU A 194 -8.92 7.62 -24.24
N SER A 195 -9.65 6.62 -23.74
CA SER A 195 -10.32 5.59 -24.53
C SER A 195 -11.80 5.90 -24.78
N GLY A 196 -12.30 7.07 -24.37
CA GLY A 196 -13.68 7.50 -24.58
C GLY A 196 -14.68 7.03 -23.52
N VAL A 197 -14.21 6.53 -22.37
CA VAL A 197 -15.06 6.13 -21.24
C VAL A 197 -14.85 7.11 -20.09
N GLY A 198 -15.83 8.01 -19.87
CA GLY A 198 -15.72 9.08 -18.90
C GLY A 198 -16.79 10.17 -19.09
N PRO A 199 -16.68 11.30 -18.38
CA PRO A 199 -17.71 12.35 -18.39
C PRO A 199 -17.82 12.97 -19.78
N ARG A 200 -18.99 12.86 -20.41
CA ARG A 200 -19.20 13.28 -21.82
C ARG A 200 -18.68 14.67 -22.14
N HIS A 201 -19.03 15.67 -21.33
CA HIS A 201 -18.63 17.06 -21.58
C HIS A 201 -17.10 17.21 -21.59
N HIS A 202 -16.41 16.61 -20.62
CA HIS A 202 -14.95 16.66 -20.54
C HIS A 202 -14.28 15.95 -21.71
N LEU A 203 -14.82 14.80 -22.14
CA LEU A 203 -14.32 14.08 -23.32
C LEU A 203 -14.51 14.90 -24.61
N GLN A 204 -15.67 15.54 -24.78
CA GLN A 204 -15.98 16.37 -25.95
C GLN A 204 -15.09 17.61 -26.03
N GLU A 205 -14.82 18.26 -24.90
CA GLU A 205 -13.90 19.41 -24.79
C GLU A 205 -12.49 19.06 -25.29
N LEU A 206 -12.05 17.82 -25.06
CA LEU A 206 -10.75 17.31 -25.51
C LEU A 206 -10.79 16.65 -26.90
N GLY A 207 -11.93 16.69 -27.60
CA GLY A 207 -12.10 16.07 -28.93
C GLY A 207 -12.06 14.53 -28.92
N ILE A 208 -12.34 13.90 -27.79
CA ILE A 208 -12.32 12.44 -27.63
C ILE A 208 -13.73 11.88 -27.91
N PRO A 209 -13.89 10.94 -28.86
CA PRO A 209 -15.17 10.27 -29.10
C PRO A 209 -15.69 9.54 -27.87
N VAL A 210 -16.96 9.75 -27.53
CA VAL A 210 -17.59 9.16 -26.35
C VAL A 210 -18.06 7.74 -26.65
N VAL A 211 -17.42 6.76 -26.01
CA VAL A 211 -17.84 5.36 -25.98
C VAL A 211 -18.92 5.17 -24.90
N ALA A 212 -18.66 5.65 -23.68
CA ALA A 212 -19.59 5.57 -22.56
C ALA A 212 -19.47 6.80 -21.65
N ASP A 213 -20.63 7.33 -21.26
CA ASP A 213 -20.76 8.50 -20.39
C ASP A 213 -20.88 8.03 -18.93
N LEU A 214 -19.78 8.15 -18.19
CA LEU A 214 -19.66 7.66 -16.80
C LEU A 214 -18.83 8.66 -15.98
N PRO A 215 -19.05 8.79 -14.66
CA PRO A 215 -18.31 9.72 -13.80
C PRO A 215 -16.89 9.20 -13.48
N VAL A 216 -16.14 8.78 -14.50
CA VAL A 216 -14.76 8.32 -14.35
C VAL A 216 -13.87 9.48 -13.91
N GLY A 217 -13.04 9.24 -12.90
CA GLY A 217 -12.13 10.25 -12.32
C GLY A 217 -12.69 11.00 -11.12
N TYR A 218 -13.97 10.79 -10.77
CA TYR A 218 -14.58 11.31 -9.55
C TYR A 218 -14.41 10.35 -8.36
N ASN A 219 -14.79 10.81 -7.16
CA ASN A 219 -14.71 10.07 -5.90
C ASN A 219 -13.28 9.63 -5.52
N LEU A 220 -12.28 10.43 -5.90
CA LEU A 220 -10.90 10.23 -5.45
C LEU A 220 -10.82 10.43 -3.93
N GLN A 221 -10.33 9.41 -3.25
CA GLN A 221 -10.10 9.39 -1.80
C GLN A 221 -8.63 9.08 -1.54
N ASP A 222 -8.07 9.72 -0.52
CA ASP A 222 -6.71 9.48 -0.04
C ASP A 222 -6.66 9.77 1.47
N HIS A 223 -5.72 9.16 2.18
CA HIS A 223 -5.49 9.44 3.60
C HIS A 223 -4.51 10.60 3.74
N ILE A 224 -4.96 11.69 4.36
CA ILE A 224 -4.11 12.87 4.56
C ILE A 224 -3.12 12.59 5.69
N TYR A 225 -1.83 12.63 5.38
CA TYR A 225 -0.74 12.54 6.36
C TYR A 225 -0.13 13.94 6.60
N PRO A 226 -0.33 14.56 7.78
CA PRO A 226 0.09 15.94 8.04
C PRO A 226 1.59 16.10 8.40
N GLY A 227 2.41 15.06 8.26
CA GLY A 227 3.85 15.09 8.60
C GLY A 227 4.19 14.55 9.99
N GLY A 228 3.20 14.52 10.90
CA GLY A 228 3.35 13.99 12.26
C GLY A 228 3.97 15.00 13.24
N ILE A 229 4.08 14.59 14.50
CA ILE A 229 4.72 15.35 15.58
C ILE A 229 6.11 14.77 15.81
N HIS A 230 7.13 15.61 15.82
CA HIS A 230 8.52 15.19 16.08
C HIS A 230 8.94 15.59 17.49
N ILE A 231 9.45 14.63 18.25
CA ILE A 231 9.89 14.82 19.64
C ILE A 231 11.36 14.40 19.75
N LEU A 232 12.18 15.28 20.34
CA LEU A 232 13.56 14.95 20.67
C LEU A 232 13.60 14.09 21.94
N ILE A 233 14.48 13.10 21.94
CA ILE A 233 14.69 12.22 23.10
C ILE A 233 16.14 12.33 23.59
N ASN A 234 16.33 12.20 24.89
CA ASN A 234 17.65 12.27 25.53
C ASN A 234 18.41 10.92 25.48
N SER A 235 17.85 9.90 24.82
CA SER A 235 18.41 8.55 24.74
C SER A 235 18.83 8.19 23.31
N PRO A 236 19.99 7.56 23.08
CA PRO A 236 20.51 7.27 21.74
C PRO A 236 19.88 6.03 21.08
N VAL A 237 18.56 5.85 21.21
CA VAL A 237 17.84 4.63 20.76
C VAL A 237 17.09 4.79 19.43
N SER A 238 16.94 6.02 18.92
CA SER A 238 16.32 6.25 17.60
C SER A 238 17.16 5.70 16.45
N ILE A 239 16.47 5.35 15.36
CA ILE A 239 17.03 4.93 14.08
C ILE A 239 17.55 6.18 13.34
N LEU A 240 18.88 6.30 13.31
CA LEU A 240 19.60 7.31 12.53
C LEU A 240 20.47 6.60 11.50
N GLN A 241 20.52 7.09 10.25
CA GLN A 241 21.34 6.48 9.20
C GLN A 241 22.81 6.29 9.62
N PRO A 242 23.49 7.28 10.24
CA PRO A 242 24.88 7.09 10.67
C PRO A 242 25.08 6.01 11.75
N ARG A 243 24.02 5.65 12.50
CA ARG A 243 24.09 4.59 13.52
C ARG A 243 23.91 3.20 12.92
N ILE A 244 22.99 3.06 11.96
CA ILE A 244 22.60 1.76 11.41
C ILE A 244 23.41 1.34 10.18
N ILE A 245 24.02 2.29 9.46
CA ILE A 245 24.89 1.99 8.32
C ILE A 245 26.27 1.61 8.84
N ASN A 246 26.38 0.37 9.30
CA ASN A 246 27.62 -0.24 9.76
C ASN A 246 27.71 -1.70 9.28
N LEU A 247 28.93 -2.25 9.21
CA LEU A 247 29.17 -3.59 8.67
C LEU A 247 28.43 -4.69 9.44
N LYS A 248 28.26 -4.55 10.76
CA LYS A 248 27.57 -5.53 11.60
C LYS A 248 26.10 -5.64 11.21
N ASP A 249 25.39 -4.53 11.11
CA ASP A 249 23.96 -4.51 10.77
C ASP A 249 23.73 -4.88 9.30
N ILE A 250 24.63 -4.49 8.40
CA ILE A 250 24.58 -4.91 6.99
C ILE A 250 24.73 -6.42 6.89
N ASN A 251 25.72 -7.01 7.57
CA ASN A 251 25.94 -8.46 7.56
C ASN A 251 24.77 -9.21 8.21
N ASN A 252 24.21 -8.70 9.31
CA ASN A 252 23.04 -9.29 9.95
C ASN A 252 21.83 -9.32 9.02
N PHE A 253 21.63 -8.26 8.25
CA PHE A 253 20.54 -8.20 7.28
C PHE A 253 20.76 -9.18 6.12
N ILE A 254 21.95 -9.17 5.49
CA ILE A 254 22.22 -10.00 4.32
C ILE A 254 22.19 -11.49 4.65
N LEU A 255 22.85 -11.91 5.74
CA LEU A 255 23.00 -13.31 6.09
C LEU A 255 21.74 -13.86 6.78
N PHE A 256 21.18 -13.10 7.71
CA PHE A 256 20.14 -13.60 8.62
C PHE A 256 18.78 -12.94 8.42
N GLY A 257 18.67 -11.87 7.63
CA GLY A 257 17.43 -11.11 7.47
C GLY A 257 16.98 -10.47 8.78
N ARG A 258 17.92 -9.95 9.56
CA ARG A 258 17.71 -9.34 10.90
C ARG A 258 18.34 -7.95 10.99
N GLY A 259 18.00 -7.22 12.04
CA GLY A 259 18.60 -5.92 12.36
C GLY A 259 17.79 -4.75 11.80
N PRO A 260 18.28 -3.51 11.98
CA PRO A 260 17.52 -2.28 11.72
C PRO A 260 17.04 -2.11 10.27
N PHE A 261 17.67 -2.79 9.31
CA PHE A 261 17.26 -2.76 7.91
C PHE A 261 15.96 -3.53 7.62
N THR A 262 15.40 -4.25 8.60
CA THR A 262 14.12 -4.95 8.46
C THR A 262 12.91 -4.10 8.84
N THR A 263 13.11 -2.89 9.37
CA THR A 263 12.03 -1.99 9.80
C THR A 263 11.17 -1.53 8.62
N LEU A 264 9.86 -1.36 8.85
CA LEU A 264 8.85 -1.12 7.81
C LEU A 264 8.77 0.36 7.41
N GLY A 265 9.73 0.82 6.60
CA GLY A 265 9.80 2.23 6.20
C GLY A 265 10.07 3.19 7.37
N GLY A 266 10.57 2.66 8.49
CA GLY A 266 10.78 3.39 9.75
C GLY A 266 9.62 3.26 10.74
N VAL A 267 8.45 2.79 10.31
CA VAL A 267 7.29 2.59 11.18
C VAL A 267 7.54 1.37 12.08
N GLU A 268 7.35 1.57 13.38
CA GLU A 268 7.57 0.54 14.39
C GLU A 268 6.33 0.18 15.19
N THR A 269 5.37 1.10 15.31
CA THR A 269 4.04 0.78 15.83
C THR A 269 2.95 1.46 15.00
N LEU A 270 1.79 0.81 14.96
CA LEU A 270 0.55 1.35 14.43
C LEU A 270 -0.47 1.42 15.55
N GLY A 271 -1.25 2.49 15.56
CA GLY A 271 -2.41 2.65 16.43
C GLY A 271 -3.63 3.05 15.64
N PHE A 272 -4.75 2.38 15.89
CA PHE A 272 -6.06 2.81 15.41
C PHE A 272 -6.86 3.34 16.58
N ILE A 273 -7.21 4.64 16.53
CA ILE A 273 -7.91 5.33 17.60
C ILE A 273 -9.15 6.05 17.09
N HIS A 274 -10.09 6.29 18.00
CA HIS A 274 -11.28 7.09 17.77
C HIS A 274 -11.04 8.54 18.19
N THR A 275 -11.36 9.48 17.31
CA THR A 275 -11.55 10.87 17.70
C THR A 275 -12.90 11.04 18.40
N LYS A 276 -13.14 12.24 18.94
CA LYS A 276 -14.45 12.62 19.50
C LYS A 276 -15.61 12.55 18.49
N PHE A 277 -15.33 12.42 17.19
CA PHE A 277 -16.33 12.34 16.14
C PHE A 277 -16.71 10.90 15.77
N ALA A 278 -15.95 9.91 16.23
CA ALA A 278 -16.23 8.50 15.98
C ALA A 278 -16.91 7.84 17.19
N ASN A 279 -17.82 6.91 16.90
CA ASN A 279 -18.48 6.11 17.92
C ASN A 279 -17.54 4.98 18.38
N VAL A 280 -17.02 5.07 19.60
CA VAL A 280 -16.08 4.08 20.15
C VAL A 280 -16.70 2.68 20.24
N SER A 281 -18.00 2.59 20.50
CA SER A 281 -18.71 1.30 20.62
C SER A 281 -18.78 0.51 19.31
N GLU A 282 -18.47 1.15 18.20
CA GLU A 282 -18.61 0.60 16.87
C GLU A 282 -17.36 -0.09 16.33
N ASP A 283 -16.23 -0.03 17.05
CA ASP A 283 -14.92 -0.54 16.62
C ASP A 283 -14.60 -0.15 15.16
N TRP A 284 -14.85 1.11 14.83
CA TRP A 284 -14.53 1.71 13.53
C TRP A 284 -13.70 2.98 13.73
N PRO A 285 -12.39 2.83 13.97
CA PRO A 285 -11.49 3.96 14.25
C PRO A 285 -11.36 4.87 13.02
N ASP A 286 -11.32 6.17 13.25
CA ASP A 286 -11.23 7.21 12.21
C ASP A 286 -9.83 7.83 12.08
N VAL A 287 -8.88 7.40 12.92
CA VAL A 287 -7.48 7.83 12.87
C VAL A 287 -6.53 6.63 12.98
N GLU A 288 -5.59 6.57 12.04
CA GLU A 288 -4.40 5.71 12.09
C GLU A 288 -3.18 6.54 12.50
N ILE A 289 -2.44 6.10 13.51
CA ILE A 289 -1.21 6.72 14.00
C ILE A 289 -0.02 5.83 13.66
N HIS A 290 0.95 6.41 12.97
CA HIS A 290 2.24 5.76 12.68
C HIS A 290 3.27 6.29 13.66
N PHE A 291 3.83 5.41 14.47
CA PHE A 291 5.02 5.74 15.25
C PHE A 291 6.28 5.35 14.47
N VAL A 292 7.17 6.33 14.31
CA VAL A 292 8.45 6.17 13.62
C VAL A 292 9.55 6.54 14.61
N SER A 293 10.50 5.64 14.85
CA SER A 293 11.68 5.94 15.69
C SER A 293 12.76 6.68 14.94
N GLY A 294 12.36 7.74 14.28
CA GLY A 294 13.18 8.60 13.45
C GLY A 294 12.40 9.85 13.08
N SER A 295 13.04 10.74 12.35
CA SER A 295 12.44 11.99 11.91
C SER A 295 13.02 12.39 10.55
N PRO A 296 12.47 13.43 9.91
CA PRO A 296 13.08 14.08 8.76
C PRO A 296 14.59 14.33 8.83
N VAL A 297 15.16 14.49 10.03
CA VAL A 297 16.60 14.73 10.22
C VAL A 297 17.41 13.45 10.41
N SER A 298 16.77 12.28 10.46
CA SER A 298 17.44 10.99 10.71
C SER A 298 18.43 10.58 9.62
N ASP A 299 18.38 11.20 8.45
CA ASP A 299 19.33 10.98 7.35
C ASP A 299 20.41 12.07 7.25
N GLY A 300 20.47 12.99 8.22
CA GLY A 300 21.39 14.11 8.19
C GLY A 300 21.13 15.11 7.05
N GLY A 301 19.92 15.18 6.51
CA GLY A 301 19.53 16.11 5.44
C GLY A 301 19.85 15.64 4.02
N GLN A 302 20.32 14.41 3.84
CA GLN A 302 20.77 13.92 2.52
C GLN A 302 19.63 13.75 1.51
N THR A 303 18.48 13.24 1.96
CA THR A 303 17.36 12.82 1.11
C THR A 303 16.05 13.48 1.54
N PHE A 304 15.68 13.39 2.81
CA PHE A 304 14.37 13.81 3.32
C PHE A 304 14.13 15.31 3.15
N GLN A 305 15.14 16.15 3.37
CA GLN A 305 15.04 17.60 3.13
C GLN A 305 14.58 17.92 1.70
N ARG A 306 15.23 17.29 0.70
CA ARG A 306 14.91 17.50 -0.73
C ARG A 306 13.56 16.90 -1.12
N VAL A 307 13.22 15.73 -0.57
CA VAL A 307 11.97 15.02 -0.90
C VAL A 307 10.76 15.74 -0.32
N MET A 308 10.87 16.27 0.91
CA MET A 308 9.79 17.00 1.58
C MET A 308 9.74 18.48 1.22
N GLY A 309 10.74 18.99 0.49
CA GLY A 309 10.76 20.38 0.04
C GLY A 309 10.98 21.38 1.18
N VAL A 310 11.71 20.97 2.22
CA VAL A 310 12.06 21.83 3.36
C VAL A 310 13.24 22.71 2.96
N SER A 311 13.05 24.03 2.94
CA SER A 311 14.11 25.03 2.73
C SER A 311 15.07 25.06 3.92
N GLN A 312 16.30 25.52 3.69
CA GLN A 312 17.23 25.84 4.79
C GLN A 312 16.89 27.18 5.47
N GLU A 313 16.08 28.01 4.81
CA GLU A 313 15.59 29.27 5.34
C GLU A 313 14.33 29.01 6.17
N LEU A 314 14.34 29.55 7.40
CA LEU A 314 13.25 29.53 8.39
C LEU A 314 12.14 30.51 8.03
#